data_AF-A0A7C4KWY6-F1
#
_entry.id   AF-A0A7C4KWY6-F1
#
_cell.length_a   1.000
_cell.length_b   1.000
_cell.length_c   1.000
_cell.angle_alpha   90.00
_cell.angle_beta   90.00
_cell.angle_gamma   90.00
#
_symmetry.space_group_name_H-M   'P 1'
#
loop_
_entity.id
_entity.type
_entity.pdbx_description
1 polymer ?
#
loop_
_entity_poly.entity_id
_entity_poly.type
_entity_poly.pdbx_seq_one_letter_code
_entity_poly.pdbx_strand_id
1 'polypeptide(L)'
;ENVVGGNYWKLANETLIDLGGDCEDLAVLTYSLIKPYINHTYLLGWYNNETGHVAVITYINKYWYIIDPAGNWLNNYKLMIRLTIKDRVGREWIWWLSPIYIHPDIKKSGLQNGYIIYEWREGSKTLTEIEGYSDITRLLQDWLNYWRGLAGDKPNLVMIDINIFYKDLTLNELTQKLIEVTKT
;
A
#
# COMPACT_ATOMS: atom_id res chain seq x y z
N GLU A 1 -9.21 -30.77 -17.27
CA GLU A 1 -9.31 -29.31 -17.46
C GLU A 1 -8.85 -28.65 -16.17
N ASN A 2 -7.64 -28.07 -16.16
CA ASN A 2 -7.05 -27.46 -14.97
C ASN A 2 -7.48 -26.00 -14.90
N VAL A 3 -8.51 -25.71 -14.11
CA VAL A 3 -8.84 -24.33 -13.73
C VAL A 3 -7.92 -23.95 -12.58
N VAL A 4 -6.82 -23.27 -12.89
CA VAL A 4 -6.03 -22.51 -11.91
C VAL A 4 -6.92 -21.34 -11.46
N GLY A 5 -7.06 -21.19 -10.13
CA GLY A 5 -8.19 -20.54 -9.48
C GLY A 5 -8.50 -19.11 -9.91
N GLY A 6 -9.79 -18.78 -9.95
CA GLY A 6 -10.22 -17.39 -9.88
C GLY A 6 -9.78 -16.80 -8.54
N ASN A 7 -8.96 -15.74 -8.58
CA ASN A 7 -8.40 -15.08 -7.40
C ASN A 7 -9.51 -14.64 -6.44
N TYR A 8 -9.63 -15.37 -5.34
CA TYR A 8 -10.50 -15.02 -4.22
C TYR A 8 -9.80 -13.96 -3.36
N TRP A 9 -10.47 -12.85 -3.09
CA TRP A 9 -10.00 -11.84 -2.15
C TRP A 9 -10.36 -12.30 -0.74
N LYS A 10 -9.36 -12.51 0.12
CA LYS A 10 -9.57 -12.93 1.50
C LYS A 10 -10.28 -11.86 2.30
N LEU A 11 -11.08 -12.33 3.26
CA LEU A 11 -11.58 -11.49 4.33
C LEU A 11 -10.43 -11.06 5.25
N ALA A 12 -10.56 -9.91 5.91
CA ALA A 12 -9.53 -9.37 6.78
C ALA A 12 -9.08 -10.35 7.89
N ASN A 13 -10.01 -11.12 8.45
CA ASN A 13 -9.70 -12.14 9.46
C ASN A 13 -8.90 -13.32 8.89
N GLU A 14 -9.12 -13.70 7.63
CA GLU A 14 -8.37 -14.77 6.96
C GLU A 14 -6.94 -14.30 6.66
N THR A 15 -6.77 -13.08 6.15
CA THR A 15 -5.44 -12.47 5.94
C THR A 15 -4.63 -12.43 7.25
N LEU A 16 -5.28 -12.18 8.39
CA LEU A 16 -4.64 -12.22 9.70
C LEU A 16 -4.26 -13.64 10.15
N ILE A 17 -5.12 -14.64 9.93
CA ILE A 17 -4.86 -16.05 10.28
C ILE A 17 -3.70 -16.59 9.45
N ASP A 18 -3.67 -16.27 8.16
CA ASP A 18 -2.62 -16.70 7.22
C ASP A 18 -1.32 -15.91 7.39
N LEU A 19 -1.32 -14.89 8.26
CA LEU A 19 -0.18 -14.00 8.51
C LEU A 19 0.31 -13.27 7.23
N GLY A 20 -0.56 -13.12 6.24
CA GLY A 20 -0.26 -12.51 4.94
C GLY A 20 -1.27 -12.84 3.83
N GLY A 21 -1.01 -12.27 2.66
CA GLY A 21 -1.82 -12.41 1.46
C GLY A 21 -1.20 -11.65 0.29
N ASP A 22 -1.87 -11.66 -0.86
CA ASP A 22 -1.49 -10.85 -2.03
C ASP A 22 -1.90 -9.38 -1.88
N CYS A 23 -1.87 -8.60 -2.96
CA CYS A 23 -2.14 -7.17 -2.88
C CYS A 23 -3.60 -6.88 -2.51
N GLU A 24 -4.51 -7.70 -2.99
CA GLU A 24 -5.93 -7.60 -2.72
C GLU A 24 -6.25 -7.93 -1.26
N ASP A 25 -5.70 -9.03 -0.74
CA ASP A 25 -5.85 -9.43 0.65
C ASP A 25 -5.34 -8.36 1.64
N LEU A 26 -4.18 -7.78 1.35
CA LEU A 26 -3.55 -6.76 2.19
C LEU A 26 -4.28 -5.42 2.09
N ALA A 27 -4.80 -5.06 0.91
CA ALA A 27 -5.62 -3.87 0.74
C ALA A 27 -6.96 -3.99 1.45
N VAL A 28 -7.65 -5.14 1.37
CA VAL A 28 -8.90 -5.40 2.09
C VAL A 28 -8.70 -5.33 3.60
N LEU A 29 -7.63 -5.95 4.13
CA LEU A 29 -7.27 -5.84 5.54
C LEU A 29 -7.07 -4.37 5.94
N THR A 30 -6.25 -3.63 5.18
CA THR A 30 -5.96 -2.22 5.47
C THR A 30 -7.21 -1.35 5.42
N TYR A 31 -8.05 -1.53 4.40
CA TYR A 31 -9.32 -0.84 4.24
C TYR A 31 -10.23 -1.12 5.45
N SER A 32 -10.34 -2.38 5.88
CA SER A 32 -11.19 -2.77 7.03
C SER A 32 -10.76 -2.13 8.35
N LEU A 33 -9.47 -1.83 8.51
CA LEU A 33 -8.94 -1.18 9.71
C LEU A 33 -9.17 0.33 9.73
N ILE A 34 -9.28 0.96 8.56
CA ILE A 34 -9.34 2.42 8.40
C ILE A 34 -10.77 2.91 8.20
N LYS A 35 -11.55 2.25 7.33
CA LYS A 35 -12.90 2.66 6.95
C LYS A 35 -13.84 2.96 8.13
N PRO A 36 -13.81 2.22 9.26
CA PRO A 36 -14.69 2.53 10.40
C PRO A 36 -14.45 3.91 11.02
N TYR A 37 -13.27 4.51 10.82
CA TYR A 37 -12.88 5.78 11.42
C TYR A 37 -12.83 6.93 10.41
N ILE A 38 -12.65 6.61 9.12
CA ILE A 38 -12.51 7.60 8.04
C ILE A 38 -13.40 7.21 6.88
N ASN A 39 -14.55 7.89 6.77
CA ASN A 39 -15.58 7.60 5.76
C ASN A 39 -15.08 7.68 4.32
N HIS A 40 -14.19 8.64 4.03
CA HIS A 40 -13.61 8.84 2.69
C HIS A 40 -12.43 7.89 2.43
N THR A 41 -12.62 6.61 2.75
CA THR A 41 -11.67 5.53 2.51
C THR A 41 -12.24 4.56 1.47
N TYR A 42 -11.43 4.23 0.47
CA TYR A 42 -11.80 3.40 -0.67
C TYR A 42 -10.65 2.45 -1.01
N LEU A 43 -10.98 1.31 -1.61
CA LEU A 43 -10.01 0.49 -2.31
C LEU A 43 -9.73 1.11 -3.67
N LEU A 44 -8.47 1.17 -4.04
CA LEU A 44 -7.96 1.76 -5.27
C LEU A 44 -7.18 0.68 -6.02
N GLY A 45 -7.48 0.48 -7.30
CA GLY A 45 -6.76 -0.49 -8.12
C GLY A 45 -6.32 0.06 -9.46
N TRP A 46 -5.27 -0.53 -10.02
CA TRP A 46 -4.96 -0.44 -11.45
C TRP A 46 -4.85 -1.85 -12.03
N TYR A 47 -5.18 -2.01 -13.31
CA TYR A 47 -4.96 -3.26 -14.03
C TYR A 47 -4.72 -3.03 -15.51
N ASN A 48 -4.11 -4.01 -16.16
CA ASN A 48 -3.99 -4.12 -17.60
C ASN A 48 -4.36 -5.56 -18.02
N ASN A 49 -3.99 -5.94 -19.25
CA ASN A 49 -4.32 -7.27 -19.78
C ASN A 49 -3.51 -8.42 -19.15
N GLU A 50 -2.46 -8.11 -18.39
CA GLU A 50 -1.50 -9.10 -17.87
C GLU A 50 -1.56 -9.21 -16.34
N THR A 51 -1.77 -8.10 -15.64
CA THR A 51 -1.70 -8.03 -14.18
C THR A 51 -2.52 -6.86 -13.63
N GLY A 52 -2.63 -6.79 -12.31
CA GLY A 52 -3.23 -5.69 -11.59
C GLY A 52 -2.61 -5.53 -10.21
N HIS A 53 -2.99 -4.46 -9.53
CA HIS A 53 -2.58 -4.18 -8.17
C HIS A 53 -3.64 -3.37 -7.43
N VAL A 54 -3.74 -3.59 -6.12
CA VAL A 54 -4.74 -2.92 -5.26
C VAL A 54 -4.05 -2.31 -4.04
N ALA A 55 -4.52 -1.12 -3.68
CA ALA A 55 -4.12 -0.34 -2.51
C ALA A 55 -5.36 0.30 -1.86
N VAL A 56 -5.13 1.10 -0.81
CA VAL A 56 -6.17 1.88 -0.14
C VAL A 56 -5.92 3.35 -0.36
N ILE A 57 -6.96 4.12 -0.66
CA ILE A 57 -6.93 5.58 -0.69
C ILE A 57 -7.83 6.14 0.40
N THR A 58 -7.36 7.16 1.10
CA THR A 58 -8.10 7.82 2.17
C THR A 58 -7.89 9.34 2.17
N TYR A 59 -8.90 10.08 2.62
CA TYR A 59 -8.87 11.54 2.74
C TYR A 59 -9.06 11.96 4.20
N ILE A 60 -8.07 12.67 4.76
CA ILE A 60 -8.00 13.07 6.16
C ILE A 60 -7.54 14.51 6.24
N ASN A 61 -8.26 15.37 6.98
CA ASN A 61 -7.83 16.75 7.28
C ASN A 61 -7.37 17.58 6.06
N LYS A 62 -8.09 17.45 4.94
CA LYS A 62 -7.80 18.11 3.65
C LYS A 62 -6.66 17.51 2.82
N TYR A 63 -6.14 16.36 3.22
CA TYR A 63 -5.05 15.68 2.53
C TYR A 63 -5.41 14.24 2.15
N TRP A 64 -4.88 13.82 1.01
CA TRP A 64 -5.00 12.48 0.47
C TRP A 64 -3.80 11.62 0.85
N TYR A 65 -4.10 10.35 1.10
CA TYR A 65 -3.11 9.32 1.37
C TYR A 65 -3.46 8.07 0.56
N ILE A 66 -2.49 7.52 -0.15
CA ILE A 66 -2.57 6.16 -0.70
C ILE A 66 -1.66 5.28 0.17
N ILE A 67 -2.24 4.24 0.76
CA ILE A 67 -1.58 3.24 1.60
C ILE A 67 -1.54 1.94 0.79
N ASP A 68 -0.35 1.53 0.40
CA ASP A 68 -0.10 0.37 -0.44
C ASP A 68 0.83 -0.60 0.30
N PRO A 69 0.27 -1.53 1.10
CA PRO A 69 1.08 -2.44 1.92
C PRO A 69 1.91 -3.41 1.07
N ALA A 70 1.33 -3.92 -0.02
CA ALA A 70 2.00 -4.88 -0.92
C ALA A 70 3.13 -4.21 -1.72
N GLY A 71 2.97 -2.93 -2.07
CA GLY A 71 4.03 -2.09 -2.64
C GLY A 71 5.01 -1.51 -1.63
N ASN A 72 4.78 -1.67 -0.32
CA ASN A 72 5.50 -0.95 0.73
C ASN A 72 5.61 0.56 0.43
N TRP A 73 4.48 1.17 0.10
CA TRP A 73 4.41 2.54 -0.40
C TRP A 73 3.29 3.30 0.33
N LEU A 74 3.60 4.51 0.76
CA LEU A 74 2.68 5.46 1.38
C LEU A 74 3.07 6.86 0.92
N ASN A 75 2.32 7.49 0.01
CA ASN A 75 2.63 8.85 -0.51
C ASN A 75 4.12 9.06 -0.89
N ASN A 76 4.72 8.14 -1.65
CA ASN A 76 6.16 8.07 -1.98
C ASN A 76 7.12 7.71 -0.84
N TYR A 77 6.61 7.57 0.38
CA TYR A 77 7.36 7.06 1.51
C TYR A 77 7.30 5.54 1.57
N LYS A 78 8.36 4.94 2.12
CA LYS A 78 8.44 3.50 2.40
C LYS A 78 8.68 3.29 3.87
N LEU A 79 7.99 2.32 4.46
CA LEU A 79 8.35 1.83 5.77
C LEU A 79 9.51 0.86 5.60
N MET A 80 10.62 1.08 6.28
CA MET A 80 11.81 0.25 6.18
C MET A 80 12.23 -0.24 7.55
N ILE A 81 12.68 -1.48 7.63
CA ILE A 81 13.33 -2.03 8.81
C ILE A 81 14.82 -1.72 8.72
N ARG A 82 15.36 -1.04 9.73
CA ARG A 82 16.79 -0.85 9.94
C ARG A 82 17.35 -2.07 10.64
N LEU A 83 18.23 -2.82 9.98
CA LEU A 83 19.01 -3.90 10.58
C LEU A 83 20.47 -3.48 10.72
N THR A 84 21.00 -3.58 11.94
CA THR A 84 22.44 -3.43 12.19
C THR A 84 23.08 -4.81 12.24
N ILE A 85 23.98 -5.10 11.30
CA ILE A 85 24.66 -6.39 11.16
C ILE A 85 26.15 -6.19 11.42
N LYS A 86 26.74 -7.07 12.23
CA LYS A 86 28.20 -7.12 12.41
C LYS A 86 28.80 -8.20 11.52
N ASP A 87 29.81 -7.85 10.73
CA ASP A 87 30.55 -8.85 9.97
C ASP A 87 31.52 -9.66 10.86
N ARG A 88 32.20 -10.64 10.26
CA ARG A 88 33.10 -11.56 10.96
C ARG A 88 34.31 -10.88 11.62
N VAL A 89 34.63 -9.64 11.22
CA VAL A 89 35.73 -8.86 11.79
C VAL A 89 35.21 -7.71 12.69
N GLY A 90 33.91 -7.71 13.00
CA GLY A 90 33.28 -6.78 13.94
C GLY A 90 32.86 -5.44 13.33
N ARG A 91 32.94 -5.25 12.00
CA ARG A 91 32.46 -4.02 11.36
C ARG A 91 30.93 -4.02 11.28
N GLU A 92 30.34 -2.87 11.58
CA GLU A 92 28.89 -2.68 11.52
C GLU A 92 28.44 -2.26 10.12
N TRP A 93 27.35 -2.88 9.67
CA TRP A 93 26.67 -2.63 8.41
C TRP A 93 25.20 -2.33 8.69
N ILE A 94 24.63 -1.39 7.96
CA ILE A 94 23.20 -1.05 8.07
C ILE A 94 22.51 -1.56 6.81
N TRP A 95 21.57 -2.48 6.99
CA TRP A 95 20.72 -2.98 5.92
C TRP A 95 19.30 -2.45 6.10
N TRP A 96 18.65 -2.19 4.97
CA TRP A 96 17.29 -1.67 4.91
C TRP A 96 16.42 -2.69 4.19
N LEU A 97 15.45 -3.24 4.90
CA LEU A 97 14.55 -4.25 4.35
C LEU A 97 13.11 -3.76 4.38
N SER A 98 12.34 -4.11 3.34
CA SER A 98 10.90 -3.96 3.41
C SER A 98 10.32 -4.91 4.47
N PRO A 99 9.36 -4.46 5.31
CA PRO A 99 8.70 -5.31 6.29
C PRO A 99 8.00 -6.54 5.70
N ILE A 100 7.60 -6.48 4.42
CA ILE A 100 6.90 -7.58 3.75
C ILE A 100 7.82 -8.80 3.51
N TYR A 101 9.14 -8.58 3.42
CA TYR A 101 10.11 -9.67 3.21
C TYR A 101 10.54 -10.38 4.48
N ILE A 102 10.06 -9.95 5.65
CA ILE A 102 10.42 -10.55 6.93
C ILE A 102 9.21 -11.27 7.52
N HIS A 103 9.41 -12.53 7.90
CA HIS A 103 8.37 -13.33 8.55
C HIS A 103 7.83 -12.62 9.80
N PRO A 104 6.50 -12.63 10.05
CA PRO A 104 5.88 -11.96 11.20
C PRO A 104 6.48 -12.32 12.56
N ASP A 105 6.86 -13.58 12.80
CA ASP A 105 7.49 -13.98 14.06
C ASP A 105 8.88 -13.35 14.28
N ILE A 106 9.66 -13.19 13.21
CA ILE A 106 10.97 -12.52 13.29
C ILE A 106 10.76 -11.04 13.60
N LYS A 107 9.77 -10.40 12.95
CA LYS A 107 9.39 -9.01 13.24
C LYS A 107 8.96 -8.85 14.69
N LYS A 108 8.07 -9.70 15.17
CA LYS A 108 7.56 -9.69 16.55
C LYS A 108 8.69 -9.83 17.56
N SER A 109 9.54 -10.85 17.40
CA SER A 109 10.68 -11.07 18.28
C SER A 109 11.68 -9.90 18.23
N GLY A 110 12.02 -9.42 17.03
CA GLY A 110 12.96 -8.33 16.85
C GLY A 110 12.46 -7.01 17.45
N LEU A 111 11.17 -6.71 17.34
CA LEU A 111 10.55 -5.53 17.96
C LEU A 111 10.54 -5.62 19.48
N GLN A 112 10.13 -6.77 20.03
CA GLN A 112 10.06 -6.99 21.48
C GLN A 112 11.43 -6.87 22.16
N ASN A 113 12.50 -7.27 21.46
CA ASN A 113 13.86 -7.24 21.99
C ASN A 113 14.67 -6.00 21.55
N GLY A 114 14.07 -5.07 20.78
CA GLY A 114 14.73 -3.84 20.33
C GLY A 114 15.80 -4.03 19.25
N TYR A 115 15.79 -5.16 18.53
CA TYR A 115 16.72 -5.44 17.42
C TYR A 115 16.24 -4.87 16.08
N ILE A 116 14.92 -4.64 15.96
CA ILE A 116 14.27 -4.09 14.77
C ILE A 116 13.76 -2.69 15.10
N ILE A 117 14.13 -1.73 14.26
CA ILE A 117 13.61 -0.36 14.29
C ILE A 117 12.94 -0.11 12.95
N TYR A 118 11.70 0.38 12.99
CA TYR A 118 11.00 0.88 11.82
C TYR A 118 11.35 2.34 11.59
N GLU A 119 11.66 2.67 10.33
CA GLU A 119 11.89 4.04 9.90
C GLU A 119 11.13 4.32 8.61
N TRP A 120 10.44 5.45 8.57
CA TRP A 120 9.89 6.00 7.35
C TRP A 120 11.01 6.60 6.50
N ARG A 121 11.00 6.30 5.20
CA ARG A 121 12.03 6.80 4.29
C ARG A 121 11.46 7.29 2.97
N GLU A 122 12.06 8.36 2.47
CA GLU A 122 11.96 8.82 1.08
C GLU A 122 13.34 8.67 0.42
N GLY A 123 13.47 7.70 -0.47
CA GLY A 123 14.78 7.33 -1.02
C GLY A 123 15.77 6.95 0.09
N SER A 124 16.82 7.74 0.26
CA SER A 124 17.85 7.54 1.30
C SER A 124 17.63 8.32 2.59
N LYS A 125 16.61 9.19 2.66
CA LYS A 125 16.36 10.04 3.84
C LYS A 125 15.45 9.33 4.83
N THR A 126 15.76 9.42 6.12
CA THR A 126 14.84 9.04 7.20
C THR A 126 13.94 10.22 7.54
N LEU A 127 12.66 9.94 7.79
CA LEU A 127 11.63 10.94 8.03
C LEU A 127 11.06 10.81 9.44
N THR A 128 10.67 11.94 10.01
CA THR A 128 9.98 12.02 11.30
C THR A 128 8.46 12.14 11.13
N GLU A 129 8.00 12.60 9.97
CA GLU A 129 6.59 12.83 9.66
C GLU A 129 6.29 12.44 8.21
N ILE A 130 5.02 12.17 7.93
CA ILE A 130 4.51 11.73 6.62
C ILE A 130 3.56 12.82 6.12
N GLU A 131 3.90 13.43 4.98
CA GLU A 131 3.07 14.48 4.41
C GLU A 131 1.92 13.89 3.58
N GLY A 132 0.76 14.53 3.71
CA GLY A 132 -0.40 14.23 2.89
C GLY A 132 -0.41 15.05 1.60
N TYR A 133 -1.09 14.58 0.56
CA TYR A 133 -1.19 15.28 -0.72
C TYR A 133 -2.43 16.15 -0.76
N SER A 134 -2.29 17.44 -1.06
CA SER A 134 -3.45 18.31 -1.34
C SER A 134 -4.00 18.11 -2.75
N ASP A 135 -3.15 17.73 -3.70
CA ASP A 135 -3.51 17.42 -5.09
C ASP A 135 -3.59 15.90 -5.31
N ILE A 136 -4.82 15.40 -5.43
CA ILE A 136 -5.08 13.98 -5.67
C ILE A 136 -4.56 13.50 -7.03
N THR A 137 -4.57 14.36 -8.06
CA THR A 137 -4.09 13.98 -9.40
C THR A 137 -2.62 13.66 -9.34
N ARG A 138 -1.84 14.52 -8.68
CA ARG A 138 -0.41 14.30 -8.47
C ARG A 138 -0.15 13.03 -7.65
N LEU A 139 -0.93 12.80 -6.59
CA LEU A 139 -0.80 11.58 -5.77
C LEU A 139 -1.00 10.30 -6.59
N LEU A 140 -2.07 10.26 -7.40
CA LEU A 140 -2.35 9.11 -8.27
C LEU A 140 -1.27 8.92 -9.33
N GLN A 141 -0.76 10.01 -9.92
CA GLN A 141 0.36 9.94 -10.87
C GLN A 141 1.62 9.37 -10.24
N ASP A 142 1.97 9.81 -9.02
CA ASP A 142 3.14 9.32 -8.30
C ASP A 142 3.03 7.83 -7.98
N TRP A 143 1.84 7.37 -7.56
CA TRP A 143 1.57 5.95 -7.32
C TRP A 143 1.61 5.11 -8.62
N LEU A 144 1.04 5.60 -9.72
CA LEU A 144 1.13 4.92 -11.01
C LEU A 144 2.56 4.88 -11.57
N ASN A 145 3.34 5.95 -11.35
CA ASN A 145 4.75 5.99 -11.71
C ASN A 145 5.56 4.97 -10.92
N TYR A 146 5.25 4.78 -9.63
CA TYR A 146 5.86 3.74 -8.81
C TYR A 146 5.63 2.33 -9.41
N TRP A 147 4.44 2.10 -9.95
CA TRP A 147 4.06 0.83 -10.58
C TRP A 147 4.31 0.75 -12.09
N ARG A 148 4.89 1.77 -12.72
CA ARG A 148 4.96 1.90 -14.20
C ARG A 148 5.54 0.68 -14.91
N GLY A 149 6.53 0.03 -14.31
CA GLY A 149 7.15 -1.18 -14.88
C GLY A 149 6.20 -2.38 -15.01
N LEU A 150 5.14 -2.44 -14.21
CA LEU A 150 4.10 -3.49 -14.27
C LEU A 150 2.79 -2.97 -14.86
N ALA A 151 2.40 -1.73 -14.54
CA ALA A 151 1.15 -1.14 -14.97
C ALA A 151 1.16 -0.74 -16.46
N GLY A 152 2.33 -0.39 -17.00
CA GLY A 152 2.45 0.25 -18.30
C GLY A 152 2.05 1.73 -18.27
N ASP A 153 1.95 2.35 -19.45
CA ASP A 153 1.73 3.81 -19.56
C ASP A 153 0.28 4.25 -19.34
N LYS A 154 -0.69 3.36 -19.57
CA LYS A 154 -2.13 3.66 -19.51
C LYS A 154 -2.94 2.49 -18.94
N PRO A 155 -2.75 2.14 -17.65
CA PRO A 155 -3.57 1.13 -17.01
C PRO A 155 -5.02 1.61 -16.84
N ASN A 156 -5.95 0.67 -16.75
CA ASN A 156 -7.32 0.94 -16.31
C ASN A 156 -7.33 1.08 -14.79
N LEU A 157 -8.14 1.99 -14.27
CA LEU A 157 -8.26 2.24 -12.84
C LEU A 157 -9.60 1.78 -12.28
N VAL A 158 -9.58 1.42 -11.01
CA VAL A 158 -10.73 0.91 -10.26
C VAL A 158 -10.84 1.63 -8.93
N MET A 159 -12.07 1.93 -8.52
CA MET A 159 -12.41 2.42 -7.19
C MET A 159 -13.53 1.56 -6.62
N ILE A 160 -13.31 0.98 -5.44
CA ILE A 160 -14.22 0.04 -4.79
C ILE A 160 -14.51 0.49 -3.36
N ASP A 161 -15.77 0.41 -2.95
CA ASP A 161 -16.25 0.60 -1.58
C ASP A 161 -17.60 -0.13 -1.42
N ILE A 162 -18.18 -0.12 -0.21
CA ILE A 162 -19.49 -0.70 0.04
C ILE A 162 -20.52 -0.01 -0.87
N ASN A 163 -21.15 -0.79 -1.76
CA ASN A 163 -22.08 -0.31 -2.80
C ASN A 163 -21.48 0.61 -3.87
N ILE A 164 -20.15 0.71 -3.96
CA ILE A 164 -19.46 1.48 -5.01
C ILE A 164 -18.52 0.54 -5.74
N PHE A 165 -18.69 0.44 -7.06
CA PHE A 165 -17.77 -0.29 -7.92
C PHE A 165 -17.64 0.45 -9.25
N TYR A 166 -16.60 1.26 -9.36
CA TYR A 166 -16.21 1.92 -10.60
C TYR A 166 -14.98 1.23 -11.19
N LYS A 167 -15.02 0.90 -12.47
CA LYS A 167 -13.95 0.21 -13.20
C LYS A 167 -13.74 0.82 -14.57
N ASP A 168 -12.68 0.40 -15.25
CA ASP A 168 -12.29 0.90 -16.58
C ASP A 168 -12.13 2.44 -16.61
N LEU A 169 -11.73 3.03 -15.48
CA LEU A 169 -11.57 4.49 -15.35
C LEU A 169 -10.23 4.95 -15.90
N THR A 170 -10.22 6.10 -16.55
CA THR A 170 -9.01 6.90 -16.76
C THR A 170 -8.59 7.62 -15.47
N LEU A 171 -7.33 8.08 -15.42
CA LEU A 171 -6.83 8.93 -14.33
C LEU A 171 -7.73 10.14 -14.05
N ASN A 172 -8.18 10.82 -15.11
CA ASN A 172 -9.03 12.00 -14.97
C ASN A 172 -10.40 11.65 -14.37
N GLU A 173 -11.03 10.56 -14.83
CA GLU A 173 -12.33 10.13 -14.31
C GLU A 173 -12.25 9.70 -12.85
N LEU A 174 -11.22 8.94 -12.47
CA LEU A 174 -10.97 8.56 -11.09
C LEU A 174 -10.75 9.80 -10.20
N THR A 175 -9.92 10.75 -10.64
CA THR A 175 -9.71 12.01 -9.93
C THR A 175 -11.02 12.74 -9.67
N GLN A 176 -11.89 12.87 -10.68
CA GLN A 176 -13.18 13.55 -10.49
C GLN A 176 -14.08 12.81 -9.50
N LYS A 177 -14.15 11.48 -9.59
CA LYS A 177 -14.92 10.65 -8.66
C LYS A 177 -14.45 10.81 -7.21
N LEU A 178 -13.13 10.80 -6.97
CA LEU A 178 -12.55 11.01 -5.65
C LEU A 178 -12.82 12.43 -5.11
N ILE A 179 -12.76 13.45 -5.97
CA ILE A 179 -13.11 14.82 -5.57
C ILE A 179 -14.60 14.93 -5.24
N GLU A 180 -15.49 14.31 -6.02
CA GLU A 180 -16.94 14.32 -5.79
C GLU A 180 -17.28 13.75 -4.41
N VAL A 181 -16.71 12.61 -4.04
CA VAL A 181 -17.03 11.94 -2.76
C VAL A 181 -16.48 12.67 -1.52
N THR A 182 -15.54 13.61 -1.66
CA THR A 182 -15.09 14.45 -0.53
C THR A 182 -16.01 15.63 -0.23
N LYS A 183 -16.96 15.94 -1.13
CA LYS A 183 -17.95 17.01 -0.96
C LYS A 183 -19.20 16.54 -0.22
N THR A 184 -19.36 15.23 -0.04
CA THR A 184 -20.45 14.55 0.66
C THR A 184 -20.01 14.14 2.06
#